data_AF-A0A661HID1-F1
#
_entry.id   AF-A0A661HID1-F1
#
_cell.length_a   1.000
_cell.length_b   1.000
_cell.length_c   1.000
_cell.angle_alpha   90.00
_cell.angle_beta   90.00
_cell.angle_gamma   90.00
#
_symmetry.space_group_name_H-M   'P 1'
#
loop_
_entity.id
_entity.type
_entity.pdbx_description
1 polymer ?
#
loop_
_entity_poly.entity_id
_entity_poly.type
_entity_poly.pdbx_seq_one_letter_code
_entity_poly.pdbx_strand_id
1 'polypeptide(L)'
;MGSWIYRTVEEKKDKIMSVSPYFKHVSAKNEQSLIDDLTRETIYQRGMDLWYIPRTEAEDGFDYLFGENPENIYDKAVQMEMIMENLSSGFDGADAIGRFALEIPDTATFQVSRTRFEEEIVKLYPNITRPREGDLIFFIADPDEPKVVFEITFTEDELPFYQIGKRNVYRMEAEKFHYSHEITQTGIEELDEATEENEEYTENEPIQEEADTFVNFDEDDPFSDGDY
;
A
#
# COMPACT_ATOMS: atom_id res chain seq x y z
N MET A 1 14.95 75.50 -22.33
CA MET A 1 13.53 75.36 -22.72
C MET A 1 13.39 73.98 -23.34
N GLY A 2 12.73 73.04 -22.64
CA GLY A 2 12.60 71.65 -23.08
C GLY A 2 13.01 70.65 -22.00
N SER A 3 12.12 70.39 -21.05
CA SER A 3 12.12 69.15 -20.27
C SER A 3 10.75 68.53 -20.50
N TRP A 4 10.67 67.78 -21.61
CA TRP A 4 9.64 66.77 -21.81
C TRP A 4 10.16 65.48 -21.16
N ILE A 5 9.23 64.59 -20.82
CA ILE A 5 9.42 63.27 -20.17
C ILE A 5 9.39 63.35 -18.65
N TYR A 6 8.19 63.49 -18.09
CA TYR A 6 7.66 62.62 -17.02
C TYR A 6 6.13 62.70 -17.08
N ARG A 7 5.54 62.08 -18.11
CA ARG A 7 4.09 61.88 -18.17
C ARG A 7 3.78 60.67 -17.29
N THR A 8 3.45 60.98 -16.04
CA THR A 8 2.62 60.24 -15.08
C THR A 8 2.12 58.88 -15.57
N VAL A 9 2.84 57.81 -15.22
CA VAL A 9 2.36 56.43 -15.27
C VAL A 9 1.58 56.16 -13.98
N GLU A 10 0.50 56.91 -13.75
CA GLU A 10 -0.24 56.85 -12.48
C GLU A 10 -1.75 56.63 -12.65
N GLU A 11 -2.20 56.28 -13.86
CA GLU A 11 -3.61 55.96 -14.12
C GLU A 11 -3.74 54.68 -14.95
N LYS A 12 -3.45 53.56 -14.29
CA LYS A 12 -4.17 52.28 -14.40
C LYS A 12 -3.45 51.23 -13.54
N LYS A 13 -3.54 51.40 -12.22
CA LYS A 13 -3.44 50.25 -11.30
C LYS A 13 -4.79 49.55 -11.30
N ASP A 14 -5.20 49.01 -12.43
CA ASP A 14 -6.04 47.80 -12.37
C ASP A 14 -5.16 46.80 -11.65
N LYS A 15 -5.48 46.55 -10.38
CA LYS A 15 -4.72 45.67 -9.50
C LYS A 15 -4.68 44.30 -10.16
N ILE A 16 -3.62 44.01 -10.93
CA ILE A 16 -3.35 42.68 -11.44
C ILE A 16 -3.08 41.84 -10.20
N MET A 17 -4.10 41.15 -9.72
CA MET A 17 -3.96 40.17 -8.65
C MET A 17 -3.41 38.91 -9.30
N SER A 18 -2.30 38.39 -8.79
CA SER A 18 -1.67 37.16 -9.31
C SER A 18 -2.56 35.93 -9.14
N VAL A 19 -3.51 35.97 -8.19
CA VAL A 19 -4.51 34.94 -7.92
C VAL A 19 -5.89 35.57 -7.78
N SER A 20 -6.93 34.83 -8.13
CA SER A 20 -8.31 35.30 -8.02
C SER A 20 -8.67 35.57 -6.55
N PRO A 21 -9.17 36.76 -6.19
CA PRO A 21 -9.59 37.08 -4.82
C PRO A 21 -10.88 36.36 -4.41
N TYR A 22 -11.57 35.73 -5.36
CA TYR A 22 -12.85 35.04 -5.15
C TYR A 22 -12.69 33.58 -4.73
N PHE A 23 -11.51 32.99 -4.92
CA PHE A 23 -11.21 31.63 -4.48
C PHE A 23 -10.41 31.68 -3.18
N LYS A 24 -10.95 31.03 -2.13
CA LYS A 24 -10.33 30.97 -0.81
C LYS A 24 -9.78 29.57 -0.56
N HIS A 25 -8.68 29.29 -1.24
CA HIS A 25 -7.92 28.06 -1.19
C HIS A 25 -7.83 27.41 0.21
N VAL A 26 -7.42 28.12 1.27
CA VAL A 26 -7.11 27.46 2.55
C VAL A 26 -8.30 27.37 3.54
N SER A 27 -9.35 28.19 3.37
CA SER A 27 -10.37 28.38 4.43
C SER A 27 -11.81 28.11 3.99
N ALA A 28 -12.06 27.94 2.70
CA ALA A 28 -13.40 27.62 2.20
C ALA A 28 -13.72 26.13 2.39
N LYS A 29 -14.36 25.81 3.52
CA LYS A 29 -14.79 24.43 3.85
C LYS A 29 -15.65 23.78 2.76
N ASN A 30 -16.51 24.56 2.11
CA ASN A 30 -17.37 24.06 1.03
C ASN A 30 -16.54 23.66 -0.21
N GLU A 31 -15.51 24.42 -0.56
CA GLU A 31 -14.60 24.09 -1.67
C GLU A 31 -13.74 22.87 -1.33
N GLN A 32 -13.25 22.78 -0.10
CA GLN A 32 -12.52 21.61 0.40
C GLN A 32 -13.37 20.33 0.31
N SER A 33 -14.64 20.41 0.73
CA SER A 33 -15.55 19.26 0.70
C SER A 33 -15.89 18.85 -0.73
N LEU A 34 -16.15 19.83 -1.61
CA LEU A 34 -16.41 19.55 -3.03
C LEU A 34 -15.22 18.83 -3.69
N ILE A 35 -14.00 19.25 -3.39
CA ILE A 35 -12.81 18.65 -4.00
C ILE A 35 -12.55 17.26 -3.42
N ASP A 36 -12.79 17.06 -2.12
CA ASP A 36 -12.75 15.75 -1.49
C ASP A 36 -13.76 14.77 -2.13
N ASP A 37 -14.99 15.22 -2.36
CA ASP A 37 -16.02 14.45 -3.06
C ASP A 37 -15.62 14.12 -4.51
N LEU A 38 -15.05 15.09 -5.24
CA LEU A 38 -14.59 14.86 -6.60
C LEU A 38 -13.40 13.89 -6.64
N THR A 39 -12.48 13.98 -5.68
CA THR A 39 -11.36 13.05 -5.55
C THR A 39 -11.86 11.64 -5.24
N ARG A 40 -12.78 11.49 -4.28
CA ARG A 40 -13.44 10.23 -3.96
C ARG A 40 -14.12 9.63 -5.19
N GLU A 41 -14.90 10.42 -5.90
CA GLU A 41 -15.58 9.98 -7.13
C GLU A 41 -14.60 9.58 -8.23
N THR A 42 -13.48 10.29 -8.36
CA THR A 42 -12.43 9.95 -9.33
C THR A 42 -11.79 8.60 -9.00
N ILE A 43 -11.49 8.35 -7.73
CA ILE A 43 -10.94 7.07 -7.25
C ILE A 43 -11.97 5.96 -7.44
N TYR A 44 -13.24 6.22 -7.14
CA TYR A 44 -14.31 5.25 -7.36
C TYR A 44 -14.50 4.88 -8.84
N GLN A 45 -14.39 5.85 -9.76
CA GLN A 45 -14.59 5.60 -11.19
C GLN A 45 -13.39 4.94 -11.88
N ARG A 46 -12.17 5.24 -11.45
CA ARG A 46 -10.92 4.80 -12.11
C ARG A 46 -10.17 3.74 -11.33
N GLY A 47 -10.43 3.62 -10.04
CA GLY A 47 -9.78 2.66 -9.16
C GLY A 47 -10.19 1.23 -9.47
N MET A 48 -9.55 0.35 -8.72
CA MET A 48 -9.79 -1.09 -8.72
C MET A 48 -10.12 -1.54 -7.32
N ASP A 49 -10.89 -2.62 -7.22
CA ASP A 49 -11.28 -3.20 -5.95
C ASP A 49 -10.11 -4.00 -5.37
N LEU A 50 -9.54 -3.52 -4.26
CA LEU A 50 -8.44 -4.16 -3.55
C LEU A 50 -8.87 -4.53 -2.14
N TRP A 51 -8.22 -5.53 -1.57
CA TRP A 51 -8.38 -5.88 -0.16
C TRP A 51 -7.28 -5.23 0.65
N TYR A 52 -7.65 -4.40 1.61
CA TYR A 52 -6.74 -3.89 2.61
C TYR A 52 -6.80 -4.77 3.85
N ILE A 53 -5.64 -5.25 4.27
CA ILE A 53 -5.46 -6.24 5.32
C ILE A 53 -4.53 -5.59 6.35
N PRO A 54 -5.09 -5.03 7.43
CA PRO A 54 -4.27 -4.40 8.45
C PRO A 54 -3.52 -5.45 9.27
N ARG A 55 -2.27 -5.15 9.61
CA ARG A 55 -1.50 -5.96 10.55
C ARG A 55 -2.10 -5.81 11.95
N THR A 56 -2.44 -6.93 12.58
CA THR A 56 -2.78 -6.97 14.00
C THR A 56 -1.49 -7.16 14.78
N GLU A 57 -1.10 -6.14 15.55
CA GLU A 57 -0.01 -6.28 16.52
C GLU A 57 -0.43 -7.29 17.58
N ALA A 58 0.39 -8.33 17.80
CA ALA A 58 0.16 -9.26 18.89
C ALA A 58 0.15 -8.47 20.22
N GLU A 59 -0.95 -8.57 20.96
CA GLU A 59 -1.16 -7.83 22.22
C GLU A 59 -0.08 -8.17 23.28
N ASP A 60 0.55 -9.35 23.15
CA ASP A 60 1.63 -9.87 23.98
C ASP A 60 3.02 -9.89 23.26
N GLY A 61 3.18 -9.07 22.22
CA GLY A 61 4.24 -9.18 21.22
C GLY A 61 5.64 -8.68 21.59
N PHE A 62 6.11 -8.91 22.80
CA PHE A 62 7.55 -8.97 23.04
C PHE A 62 7.75 -10.11 24.01
N ASP A 63 8.27 -11.23 23.52
CA ASP A 63 8.81 -12.22 24.43
C ASP A 63 10.09 -11.62 25.04
N TYR A 64 9.94 -10.91 26.16
CA TYR A 64 11.05 -10.32 26.90
C TYR A 64 12.03 -11.39 27.42
N LEU A 65 11.64 -12.67 27.40
CA LEU A 65 12.45 -13.80 27.87
C LEU A 65 13.37 -14.34 26.76
N PHE A 66 12.87 -14.43 25.52
CA PHE A 66 13.63 -15.00 24.39
C PHE A 66 14.11 -13.98 23.35
N GLY A 67 13.58 -12.75 23.36
CA GLY A 67 14.00 -11.68 22.45
C GLY A 67 13.58 -11.90 21.00
N GLU A 68 12.62 -12.78 20.77
CA GLU A 68 12.02 -13.04 19.46
C GLU A 68 11.08 -11.89 19.09
N ASN A 69 11.05 -11.56 17.80
CA ASN A 69 10.13 -10.56 17.27
C ASN A 69 8.74 -11.20 17.19
N PRO A 70 7.67 -10.51 17.63
CA PRO A 70 6.33 -11.05 17.47
C PRO A 70 6.03 -11.32 16.00
N GLU A 71 5.47 -12.49 15.73
CA GLU A 71 4.94 -12.84 14.41
C GLU A 71 3.87 -11.83 13.99
N ASN A 72 3.82 -11.54 12.69
CA ASN A 72 2.78 -10.70 12.11
C ASN A 72 1.51 -11.52 11.97
N ILE A 73 0.39 -10.98 12.44
CA ILE A 73 -0.91 -11.63 12.35
C ILE A 73 -1.82 -10.80 11.44
N TYR A 74 -2.39 -11.45 10.44
CA TYR A 74 -3.36 -10.87 9.52
C TYR A 74 -4.68 -11.63 9.63
N ASP A 75 -5.61 -11.07 10.40
CA ASP A 75 -6.90 -11.68 10.76
C ASP A 75 -8.11 -10.90 10.21
N LYS A 76 -7.86 -9.82 9.47
CA LYS A 76 -8.87 -8.87 9.01
C LYS A 76 -8.63 -8.53 7.55
N ALA A 77 -9.70 -8.48 6.76
CA ALA A 77 -9.66 -7.97 5.40
C ALA A 77 -10.86 -7.06 5.15
N VAL A 78 -10.62 -5.92 4.50
CA VAL A 78 -11.67 -4.98 4.10
C VAL A 78 -11.46 -4.61 2.64
N GLN A 79 -12.50 -4.78 1.83
CA GLN A 79 -12.48 -4.40 0.43
C GLN A 79 -12.63 -2.89 0.27
N MET A 80 -11.81 -2.28 -0.58
CA MET A 80 -11.80 -0.84 -0.79
C MET A 80 -11.23 -0.46 -2.15
N GLU A 81 -11.76 0.62 -2.72
CA GLU A 81 -11.30 1.12 -4.00
C GLU A 81 -9.97 1.89 -3.87
N MET A 82 -8.99 1.51 -4.69
CA MET A 82 -7.70 2.20 -4.77
C MET A 82 -7.29 2.39 -6.22
N ILE A 83 -6.51 3.43 -6.50
CA ILE A 83 -5.81 3.58 -7.77
C ILE A 83 -4.40 3.03 -7.61
N MET A 84 -4.01 2.08 -8.46
CA MET A 84 -2.62 1.70 -8.63
C MET A 84 -1.94 2.70 -9.60
N GLU A 85 -0.96 3.42 -9.08
CA GLU A 85 -0.03 4.23 -9.85
C GLU A 85 1.25 3.44 -10.09
N ASN A 86 1.57 3.22 -11.36
CA ASN A 86 2.80 2.56 -11.74
C ASN A 86 3.92 3.62 -11.83
N LEU A 87 5.00 3.47 -11.07
CA LEU A 87 6.15 4.39 -11.06
C LEU A 87 7.00 4.31 -12.35
N SER A 88 6.62 3.53 -13.36
CA SER A 88 7.38 3.37 -14.60
C SER A 88 7.33 4.56 -15.57
N SER A 89 6.63 5.66 -15.26
CA SER A 89 6.61 6.86 -16.11
C SER A 89 7.68 7.92 -15.74
N GLY A 90 8.85 7.47 -15.29
CA GLY A 90 10.03 8.31 -15.01
C GLY A 90 11.04 8.34 -16.17
N PHE A 91 10.64 8.93 -17.31
CA PHE A 91 11.52 9.51 -18.35
C PHE A 91 12.78 8.71 -18.81
N ASP A 92 12.69 7.87 -19.85
CA ASP A 92 13.73 7.81 -20.90
C ASP A 92 13.17 7.22 -22.20
N GLY A 93 13.71 7.71 -23.32
CA GLY A 93 13.22 7.45 -24.66
C GLY A 93 13.41 6.02 -25.16
N ALA A 94 12.52 5.66 -26.08
CA ALA A 94 12.79 4.81 -27.24
C ALA A 94 13.02 3.29 -27.10
N ASP A 95 13.17 2.69 -25.91
CA ASP A 95 13.45 1.23 -25.87
C ASP A 95 12.66 0.39 -24.83
N ALA A 96 11.77 1.00 -24.04
CA ALA A 96 11.02 0.24 -23.04
C ALA A 96 9.79 -0.50 -23.59
N ILE A 97 9.31 -0.20 -24.81
CA ILE A 97 8.01 -0.71 -25.32
C ILE A 97 8.08 -2.18 -25.79
N GLY A 98 9.27 -2.79 -25.87
CA GLY A 98 9.46 -4.11 -26.50
C GLY A 98 9.28 -5.36 -25.62
N ARG A 99 9.10 -5.24 -24.30
CA ARG A 99 9.00 -6.39 -23.37
C ARG A 99 7.75 -6.41 -22.48
N PHE A 100 6.74 -5.60 -22.82
CA PHE A 100 5.47 -5.56 -22.10
C PHE A 100 4.53 -6.70 -22.53
N ALA A 101 4.83 -7.90 -22.05
CA ALA A 101 3.79 -8.90 -21.85
C ALA A 101 4.01 -9.50 -20.46
N LEU A 102 3.17 -9.07 -19.50
CA LEU A 102 2.84 -9.80 -18.27
C LEU A 102 3.89 -9.85 -17.15
N GLU A 103 4.61 -8.77 -16.85
CA GLU A 103 5.38 -8.70 -15.59
C GLU A 103 4.69 -7.75 -14.62
N ILE A 104 4.22 -8.30 -13.49
CA ILE A 104 3.70 -7.53 -12.36
C ILE A 104 4.91 -6.91 -11.66
N PRO A 105 4.97 -5.58 -11.50
CA PRO A 105 6.12 -4.94 -10.89
C PRO A 105 6.23 -5.35 -9.42
N ASP A 106 7.46 -5.55 -8.95
CA ASP A 106 7.73 -5.82 -7.53
C ASP A 106 7.40 -4.63 -6.62
N THR A 107 7.21 -3.44 -7.19
CA THR A 107 6.87 -2.21 -6.46
C THR A 107 5.66 -1.54 -7.10
N ALA A 108 4.75 -1.07 -6.27
CA ALA A 108 3.53 -0.39 -6.69
C ALA A 108 3.24 0.80 -5.76
N THR A 109 2.67 1.86 -6.31
CA THR A 109 2.12 2.95 -5.52
C THR A 109 0.60 2.86 -5.55
N PHE A 110 -0.05 2.93 -4.40
CA PHE A 110 -1.50 2.94 -4.29
C PHE A 110 -1.99 4.28 -3.75
N GLN A 111 -3.12 4.74 -4.27
CA GLN A 111 -3.81 5.92 -3.79
C GLN A 111 -5.23 5.58 -3.35
N VAL A 112 -5.57 5.99 -2.13
CA VAL A 112 -6.91 5.81 -1.55
C VAL A 112 -7.46 7.13 -1.03
N SER A 113 -8.76 7.34 -1.19
CA SER A 113 -9.45 8.50 -0.61
C SER A 113 -9.38 8.44 0.91
N ARG A 114 -8.95 9.54 1.53
CA ARG A 114 -8.89 9.65 2.98
C ARG A 114 -10.26 9.45 3.62
N THR A 115 -11.29 10.08 3.06
CA THR A 115 -12.65 10.00 3.58
C THR A 115 -13.18 8.58 3.51
N ARG A 116 -12.88 7.84 2.44
CA ARG A 116 -13.28 6.42 2.33
C ARG A 116 -12.54 5.52 3.32
N PHE A 117 -11.24 5.74 3.49
CA PHE A 117 -10.48 5.03 4.52
C PHE A 117 -11.06 5.30 5.92
N GLU A 118 -11.42 6.56 6.23
CA GLU A 118 -12.08 6.92 7.49
C GLU A 118 -13.46 6.27 7.63
N GLU A 119 -14.20 6.09 6.54
CA GLU A 119 -15.54 5.51 6.57
C GLU A 119 -15.57 3.99 6.72
N GLU A 120 -14.67 3.28 6.06
CA GLU A 120 -14.64 1.82 6.01
C GLU A 120 -13.72 1.26 7.10
N ILE A 121 -12.49 1.78 7.23
CA ILE A 121 -11.49 1.22 8.16
C ILE A 121 -11.62 1.82 9.54
N VAL A 122 -11.55 3.14 9.69
CA VAL A 122 -11.51 3.78 11.02
C VAL A 122 -12.79 3.52 11.81
N LYS A 123 -13.94 3.40 11.14
CA LYS A 123 -15.21 3.05 11.81
C LYS A 123 -15.24 1.62 12.32
N LEU A 124 -14.66 0.67 11.59
CA LEU A 124 -14.59 -0.75 12.00
C LEU A 124 -13.48 -0.97 13.02
N TYR A 125 -12.34 -0.32 12.82
CA TYR A 125 -11.12 -0.46 13.61
C TYR A 125 -10.61 0.92 14.06
N PRO A 126 -11.14 1.47 15.17
CA PRO A 126 -10.80 2.82 15.65
C PRO A 126 -9.31 3.04 15.96
N ASN A 127 -8.56 1.96 16.19
CA ASN A 127 -7.13 2.02 16.45
C ASN A 127 -6.32 2.37 15.19
N ILE A 128 -6.87 2.10 14.01
CA ILE A 128 -6.21 2.33 12.71
C ILE A 128 -6.71 3.67 12.18
N THR A 129 -5.90 4.73 12.32
CA THR A 129 -6.29 6.09 11.89
C THR A 129 -5.80 6.46 10.49
N ARG A 130 -4.86 5.68 9.95
CA ARG A 130 -4.25 5.82 8.62
C ARG A 130 -3.70 4.46 8.18
N PRO A 131 -3.45 4.25 6.88
CA PRO A 131 -2.66 3.10 6.42
C PRO A 131 -1.31 3.08 7.12
N ARG A 132 -0.87 1.90 7.56
CA ARG A 132 0.36 1.71 8.32
C ARG A 132 1.37 0.95 7.48
N GLU A 133 2.62 1.14 7.82
CA GLU A 133 3.71 0.34 7.26
C GLU A 133 3.59 -1.11 7.79
N GLY A 134 3.77 -2.08 6.92
CA GLY A 134 3.59 -3.52 7.20
C GLY A 134 2.14 -4.04 7.04
N ASP A 135 1.18 -3.18 6.69
CA ASP A 135 -0.15 -3.64 6.27
C ASP A 135 -0.07 -4.22 4.85
N LEU A 136 -0.97 -5.17 4.54
CA LEU A 136 -1.00 -5.83 3.24
C LEU A 136 -2.12 -5.27 2.35
N ILE A 137 -1.85 -5.22 1.06
CA ILE A 137 -2.80 -4.94 -0.01
C ILE A 137 -2.85 -6.16 -0.91
N PHE A 138 -4.00 -6.80 -0.95
CA PHE A 138 -4.23 -7.98 -1.76
C PHE A 138 -5.07 -7.65 -2.99
N PHE A 139 -4.59 -8.12 -4.14
CA PHE A 139 -5.25 -7.96 -5.43
C PHE A 139 -5.61 -9.31 -6.04
N ILE A 140 -6.89 -9.48 -6.37
CA ILE A 140 -7.40 -10.59 -7.17
C ILE A 140 -7.67 -10.03 -8.57
N ALA A 141 -6.78 -10.32 -9.52
CA ALA A 141 -6.95 -9.88 -10.90
C ALA A 141 -8.02 -10.70 -11.62
N ASP A 142 -7.88 -12.03 -11.56
CA ASP A 142 -8.76 -13.01 -12.18
C ASP A 142 -8.63 -14.34 -11.40
N PRO A 143 -9.66 -15.22 -11.43
CA PRO A 143 -9.62 -16.52 -10.74
C PRO A 143 -8.54 -17.47 -11.27
N ASP A 144 -8.05 -17.25 -12.50
CA ASP A 144 -7.00 -18.06 -13.13
C ASP A 144 -5.61 -17.37 -13.08
N GLU A 145 -5.49 -16.18 -12.46
CA GLU A 145 -4.25 -15.39 -12.39
C GLU A 145 -3.56 -15.48 -11.03
N PRO A 146 -2.23 -15.25 -10.97
CA PRO A 146 -1.51 -15.31 -9.71
C PRO A 146 -2.02 -14.24 -8.75
N LYS A 147 -2.40 -14.70 -7.56
CA LYS A 147 -2.74 -13.91 -6.39
C LYS A 147 -1.52 -13.07 -5.98
N VAL A 148 -1.64 -11.74 -6.00
CA VAL A 148 -0.52 -10.85 -5.66
C VAL A 148 -0.82 -10.08 -4.38
N VAL A 149 0.12 -10.19 -3.45
CA VAL A 149 0.10 -9.47 -2.17
C VAL A 149 1.22 -8.44 -2.19
N PHE A 150 0.89 -7.22 -1.81
CA PHE A 150 1.83 -6.13 -1.60
C PHE A 150 1.86 -5.73 -0.12
N GLU A 151 3.04 -5.53 0.43
CA GLU A 151 3.26 -4.95 1.75
C GLU A 151 3.52 -3.45 1.63
N ILE A 152 2.82 -2.65 2.42
CA ILE A 152 3.02 -1.20 2.46
C ILE A 152 4.35 -0.91 3.16
N THR A 153 5.31 -0.38 2.42
CA THR A 153 6.62 0.01 2.97
C THR A 153 6.63 1.43 3.48
N PHE A 154 5.88 2.33 2.83
CA PHE A 154 5.83 3.74 3.22
C PHE A 154 4.45 4.33 2.94
N THR A 155 3.90 5.06 3.91
CA THR A 155 2.68 5.84 3.71
C THR A 155 3.00 7.33 3.73
N GLU A 156 2.88 7.97 2.57
CA GLU A 156 3.05 9.40 2.45
C GLU A 156 1.81 10.12 2.99
N ASP A 157 2.00 10.81 4.11
CA ASP A 157 0.97 11.62 4.74
C ASP A 157 1.21 13.13 4.56
N GLU A 158 2.35 13.56 4.02
CA GLU A 158 2.68 14.96 3.81
C GLU A 158 3.01 15.28 2.33
N LEU A 159 1.98 15.51 1.50
CA LEU A 159 2.24 16.18 0.20
C LEU A 159 2.38 17.71 0.44
N PRO A 160 3.53 18.33 0.10
CA PRO A 160 3.84 19.71 0.49
C PRO A 160 2.98 20.81 -0.18
N PHE A 161 2.12 20.46 -1.15
CA PHE A 161 1.33 21.44 -1.91
C PHE A 161 -0.14 21.02 -2.08
N TYR A 162 -0.91 20.98 -0.99
CA TYR A 162 -2.37 21.02 -1.11
C TYR A 162 -2.79 22.43 -1.53
N GLN A 163 -3.27 22.58 -2.76
CA GLN A 163 -3.84 23.85 -3.26
C GLN A 163 -5.01 24.36 -2.41
N ILE A 164 -5.53 23.54 -1.48
CA ILE A 164 -6.71 23.83 -0.67
C ILE A 164 -6.45 23.64 0.84
N GLY A 165 -5.19 23.40 1.25
CA GLY A 165 -4.80 23.30 2.66
C GLY A 165 -5.34 22.08 3.42
N LYS A 166 -5.95 21.09 2.75
CA LYS A 166 -6.39 19.81 3.31
C LYS A 166 -5.95 18.64 2.42
N ARG A 167 -5.54 17.54 3.04
CA ARG A 167 -5.25 16.26 2.39
C ARG A 167 -6.53 15.48 2.12
N ASN A 168 -6.67 14.99 0.88
CA ASN A 168 -7.83 14.20 0.44
C ASN A 168 -7.47 12.74 0.09
N VAL A 169 -6.18 12.42 -0.02
CA VAL A 169 -5.68 11.11 -0.47
C VAL A 169 -4.56 10.64 0.45
N TYR A 170 -4.52 9.33 0.72
CA TYR A 170 -3.34 8.63 1.23
C TYR A 170 -2.62 7.98 0.06
N ARG A 171 -1.30 8.21 -0.02
CA ARG A 171 -0.44 7.56 -1.00
C ARG A 171 0.43 6.55 -0.27
N MET A 172 0.40 5.31 -0.73
CA MET A 172 1.09 4.17 -0.12
C MET A 172 2.07 3.63 -1.15
N GLU A 173 3.34 3.60 -0.81
CA GLU A 173 4.34 2.85 -1.56
C GLU A 173 4.36 1.44 -0.97
N ALA A 174 4.28 0.45 -1.84
CA ALA A 174 4.18 -0.95 -1.45
C ALA A 174 5.10 -1.80 -2.31
N GLU A 175 5.64 -2.86 -1.72
CA GLU A 175 6.51 -3.83 -2.37
C GLU A 175 5.85 -5.21 -2.34
N LYS A 176 6.18 -6.08 -3.27
CA LYS A 176 5.63 -7.44 -3.30
C LYS A 176 6.00 -8.15 -2.00
N PHE A 177 4.99 -8.69 -1.33
CA PHE A 177 5.16 -9.33 -0.04
C PHE A 177 5.95 -10.62 -0.19
N HIS A 178 6.92 -10.82 0.72
CA HIS A 178 7.70 -12.05 0.82
C HIS A 178 7.17 -12.84 2.00
N TYR A 179 6.62 -14.03 1.75
CA TYR A 179 6.08 -14.88 2.79
C TYR A 179 7.19 -15.34 3.74
N SER A 180 7.08 -15.01 5.03
CA SER A 180 8.01 -15.43 6.08
C SER A 180 7.29 -15.86 7.36
N HIS A 181 6.78 -17.09 7.41
CA HIS A 181 6.13 -17.69 8.59
C HIS A 181 5.13 -16.76 9.31
N GLU A 182 4.30 -16.04 8.55
CA GLU A 182 3.33 -15.08 9.10
C GLU A 182 1.94 -15.71 9.12
N ILE A 183 1.22 -15.56 10.24
CA ILE A 183 -0.11 -16.16 10.40
C ILE A 183 -1.12 -15.32 9.62
N THR A 184 -1.62 -15.89 8.53
CA THR A 184 -2.64 -15.30 7.66
C THR A 184 -3.92 -16.11 7.81
N GLN A 185 -4.89 -15.57 8.52
CA GLN A 185 -6.22 -16.15 8.71
C GLN A 185 -7.27 -15.06 8.47
N THR A 186 -7.27 -14.54 7.24
CA THR A 186 -8.10 -13.40 6.88
C THR A 186 -9.54 -13.80 6.58
N GLY A 187 -9.79 -15.10 6.36
CA GLY A 187 -11.09 -15.63 5.95
C GLY A 187 -11.38 -15.48 4.46
N ILE A 188 -10.37 -15.06 3.67
CA ILE A 188 -10.38 -15.10 2.21
C ILE A 188 -9.63 -16.37 1.82
N GLU A 189 -10.36 -17.39 1.35
CA GLU A 189 -9.80 -18.69 0.96
C GLU A 189 -8.63 -18.52 -0.01
N GLU A 190 -8.73 -17.55 -0.93
CA GLU A 190 -7.69 -17.28 -1.90
C GLU A 190 -6.39 -16.79 -1.25
N LEU A 191 -6.46 -15.86 -0.30
CA LEU A 191 -5.27 -15.32 0.37
C LEU A 191 -4.64 -16.35 1.29
N ASP A 192 -5.47 -17.05 2.07
CA ASP A 192 -5.03 -18.04 3.04
C ASP A 192 -4.41 -19.26 2.32
N GLU A 193 -4.86 -19.62 1.11
CA GLU A 193 -4.20 -20.64 0.26
C GLU A 193 -2.88 -20.13 -0.35
N ALA A 194 -2.80 -18.84 -0.73
CA ALA A 194 -1.58 -18.27 -1.34
C ALA A 194 -0.40 -18.23 -0.37
N THR A 195 -0.67 -18.17 0.93
CA THR A 195 0.35 -18.17 1.98
C THR A 195 0.77 -19.61 2.31
N GLU A 196 -0.17 -20.55 2.39
CA GLU A 196 0.10 -21.98 2.62
C GLU A 196 0.94 -22.61 1.49
N GLU A 197 0.64 -22.34 0.20
CA GLU A 197 1.40 -22.90 -0.94
C GLU A 197 2.89 -22.49 -0.95
N ASN A 198 3.25 -21.35 -0.35
CA ASN A 198 4.63 -20.88 -0.32
C ASN A 198 5.45 -21.47 0.85
N GLU A 199 4.80 -21.92 1.93
CA GLU A 199 5.49 -22.62 3.02
C GLU A 199 5.95 -24.02 2.61
N GLU A 200 5.22 -24.69 1.72
CA GLU A 200 5.54 -26.04 1.21
C GLU A 200 6.91 -26.10 0.49
N TYR A 201 7.39 -24.99 -0.09
CA TYR A 201 8.72 -24.93 -0.72
C TYR A 201 9.89 -24.89 0.26
N THR A 202 9.63 -24.69 1.56
CA THR A 202 10.68 -24.76 2.60
C THR A 202 10.91 -26.20 3.07
N GLU A 203 9.95 -27.09 2.85
CA GLU A 203 10.04 -28.52 3.14
C GLU A 203 10.48 -29.27 1.87
N ASN A 204 11.79 -29.52 1.74
CA ASN A 204 12.28 -30.40 0.69
C ASN A 204 12.01 -31.86 1.06
N GLU A 205 10.74 -32.29 1.02
CA GLU A 205 10.31 -33.68 1.17
C GLU A 205 11.22 -34.70 0.47
N PRO A 206 11.67 -34.53 -0.80
CA PRO A 206 12.56 -35.50 -1.43
C PRO A 206 13.95 -35.58 -0.79
N ILE A 207 14.43 -34.50 -0.15
CA ILE A 207 15.70 -34.51 0.60
C ILE A 207 15.50 -35.14 1.97
N GLN A 208 14.34 -34.91 2.61
CA GLN A 208 14.00 -35.51 3.89
C GLN A 208 13.82 -37.04 3.77
N GLU A 209 13.11 -37.52 2.74
CA GLU A 209 12.97 -38.96 2.47
C GLU A 209 14.34 -39.63 2.20
N GLU A 210 15.26 -38.97 1.49
CA GLU A 210 16.63 -39.48 1.34
C GLU A 210 17.39 -39.44 2.67
N ALA A 211 17.27 -38.38 3.46
CA ALA A 211 17.97 -38.22 4.74
C ALA A 211 17.52 -39.24 5.80
N ASP A 212 16.21 -39.51 5.89
CA ASP A 212 15.62 -40.49 6.80
C ASP A 212 16.05 -41.94 6.49
N THR A 213 16.52 -42.19 5.27
CA THR A 213 17.14 -43.48 4.91
C THR A 213 18.52 -43.66 5.56
N PHE A 214 19.21 -42.56 5.91
CA PHE A 214 20.58 -42.60 6.44
C PHE A 214 20.65 -42.29 7.94
N VAL A 215 19.72 -41.52 8.49
CA VAL A 215 19.76 -41.04 9.88
C VAL A 215 18.34 -41.10 10.46
N ASN A 216 18.17 -41.73 11.61
CA ASN A 216 16.91 -41.73 12.33
C ASN A 216 16.79 -40.45 13.18
N PHE A 217 15.82 -39.60 12.87
CA PHE A 217 15.54 -38.36 13.60
C PHE A 217 14.43 -38.49 14.66
N ASP A 218 13.94 -39.71 14.95
CA ASP A 218 12.96 -39.94 16.02
C ASP A 218 13.47 -39.44 17.37
N GLU A 219 12.65 -38.65 18.06
CA GLU A 219 12.96 -38.04 19.35
C GLU A 219 13.18 -39.10 20.47
N ASP A 220 12.61 -40.29 20.26
CA ASP A 220 12.73 -41.45 21.16
C ASP A 220 14.05 -42.23 20.98
N ASP A 221 14.74 -42.14 19.83
CA ASP A 221 16.06 -42.76 19.61
C ASP A 221 16.92 -42.02 18.55
N PRO A 222 17.42 -40.82 18.87
CA PRO A 222 18.07 -39.92 17.91
C PRO A 222 19.53 -40.31 17.55
N PHE A 223 20.03 -41.44 18.05
CA PHE A 223 21.41 -41.91 17.80
C PHE A 223 21.50 -43.40 17.45
N SER A 224 20.38 -44.06 17.15
CA SER A 224 20.42 -45.43 16.64
C SER A 224 20.87 -45.42 15.18
N ASP A 225 22.05 -45.98 14.94
CA ASP A 225 22.47 -46.36 13.59
C ASP A 225 21.50 -47.45 13.11
N GLY A 226 20.60 -47.08 12.20
CA GLY A 226 19.51 -47.91 11.69
C GLY A 226 19.94 -49.35 11.40
N ASP A 227 19.09 -50.31 11.77
CA ASP A 227 19.33 -51.73 11.52
C ASP A 227 19.57 -51.98 10.02
N TYR A 228 20.81 -52.34 9.67
CA TYR A 228 21.25 -52.74 8.32
C TYR A 228 20.49 -53.95 7.75
#